data_AF-A0AA88XLI7-F1
#
_entry.id   AF-A0AA88XLI7-F1
#
_cell.length_a   1.000
_cell.length_b   1.000
_cell.length_c   1.000
_cell.angle_alpha   90.00
_cell.angle_beta   90.00
_cell.angle_gamma   90.00
#
_symmetry.space_group_name_H-M   'P 1'
#
loop_
_entity.id
_entity.type
_entity.pdbx_description
1 polymer ?
#
loop_
_entity_poly.entity_id
_entity_poly.type
_entity_poly.pdbx_seq_one_letter_code
_entity_poly.pdbx_strand_id
1 'polypeptide(L)'
;MPLKNGSYTYGPWLDPPLPIYFKMYMFDLTNPLEVVNEGAKPFFREKGPYTYRLWPKKINITFNNNNTVTYRETHTYVFQRNMSVGPSTDRFLTLNLPLLTVTTLIRKEYPFIKDMVKLMLSIEKSYSLFVNVSVDEFVWGYQDPVLKQVKALLSYFDIPFDDHFGFFYKVRK
;
A
#
# COMPACT_ATOMS: atom_id res chain seq x y z
N MET A 1 3.86 -35.99 4.12
CA MET A 1 4.84 -36.03 3.01
C MET A 1 5.97 -35.06 3.32
N PRO A 2 7.26 -35.45 3.21
CA PRO A 2 8.38 -34.61 3.64
C PRO A 2 8.81 -33.60 2.56
N LEU A 3 9.11 -32.38 2.96
CA LEU A 3 9.72 -31.35 2.10
C LEU A 3 11.25 -31.55 2.11
N LYS A 4 11.78 -32.17 1.05
CA LYS A 4 13.22 -32.46 0.88
C LYS A 4 13.59 -32.31 -0.59
N ASN A 5 14.84 -31.96 -0.89
CA ASN A 5 15.28 -31.88 -2.28
C ASN A 5 15.04 -33.21 -3.01
N GLY A 6 14.42 -33.17 -4.19
CA GLY A 6 14.03 -34.34 -4.97
C GLY A 6 12.75 -35.07 -4.49
N SER A 7 12.10 -34.64 -3.42
CA SER A 7 10.81 -35.22 -3.01
C SER A 7 9.68 -34.77 -3.94
N TYR A 8 8.63 -35.60 -4.03
CA TYR A 8 7.44 -35.29 -4.83
C TYR A 8 6.80 -33.93 -4.47
N THR A 9 6.90 -33.52 -3.20
CA THR A 9 6.32 -32.26 -2.73
C THR A 9 7.22 -31.05 -2.97
N TYR A 10 8.51 -31.24 -3.28
CA TYR A 10 9.45 -30.13 -3.45
C TYR A 10 9.16 -29.30 -4.70
N GLY A 11 8.85 -29.95 -5.83
CA GLY A 11 8.50 -29.27 -7.08
C GLY A 11 7.30 -28.33 -6.92
N PRO A 12 6.12 -28.84 -6.50
CA PRO A 12 4.94 -28.00 -6.27
C PRO A 12 5.11 -26.94 -5.17
N TRP A 13 5.99 -27.17 -4.19
CA TRP A 13 6.33 -26.17 -3.17
C TRP A 13 7.20 -25.04 -3.73
N LEU A 14 8.13 -25.37 -4.63
CA LEU A 14 9.03 -24.43 -5.29
C LEU A 14 8.29 -23.59 -6.33
N ASP A 15 7.47 -24.24 -7.17
CA ASP A 15 6.67 -23.62 -8.23
C ASP A 15 5.24 -24.19 -8.18
N PRO A 16 4.28 -23.45 -7.58
CA PRO A 16 2.91 -23.89 -7.45
C PRO A 16 2.26 -24.11 -8.84
N PRO A 17 1.68 -25.30 -9.10
CA PRO A 17 1.13 -25.61 -10.42
C PRO A 17 -0.15 -24.84 -10.76
N LEU A 18 -0.83 -24.29 -9.75
CA LEU A 18 -2.08 -23.54 -9.91
C LEU A 18 -1.80 -22.04 -9.87
N PRO A 19 -2.35 -21.26 -10.82
CA PRO A 19 -2.21 -19.81 -10.80
C PRO A 19 -2.92 -19.22 -9.59
N ILE A 20 -2.21 -18.36 -8.86
CA ILE A 20 -2.76 -17.64 -7.71
C ILE A 20 -3.20 -16.26 -8.17
N TYR A 21 -4.42 -15.86 -7.83
CA TYR A 21 -4.98 -14.56 -8.17
C TYR A 21 -5.27 -13.75 -6.92
N PHE A 22 -4.75 -12.53 -6.90
CA PHE A 22 -5.04 -11.52 -5.88
C PHE A 22 -6.06 -10.53 -6.43
N LYS A 23 -7.26 -10.50 -5.85
CA LYS A 23 -8.37 -9.64 -6.27
C LYS A 23 -8.55 -8.53 -5.26
N MET A 24 -8.52 -7.29 -5.72
CA MET A 24 -8.75 -6.11 -4.88
C MET A 24 -10.05 -5.43 -5.21
N TYR A 25 -10.72 -4.92 -4.18
CA TYR A 25 -11.99 -4.20 -4.26
C TYR A 25 -11.81 -2.86 -3.56
N MET A 26 -12.05 -1.78 -4.29
CA MET A 26 -11.92 -0.43 -3.77
C MET A 26 -13.28 0.09 -3.33
N PHE A 27 -13.30 0.89 -2.27
CA PHE A 27 -14.51 1.54 -1.77
C PHE A 27 -14.45 3.03 -2.14
N ASP A 28 -15.17 3.39 -3.20
CA ASP A 28 -15.25 4.74 -3.76
C ASP A 28 -16.25 5.56 -2.94
N LEU A 29 -15.78 6.62 -2.26
CA LEU A 29 -16.62 7.50 -1.45
C LEU A 29 -17.50 8.40 -2.33
N THR A 30 -18.81 8.38 -2.12
CA THR A 30 -19.77 9.11 -2.98
C THR A 30 -20.24 10.44 -2.40
N ASN A 31 -20.15 10.66 -1.09
CA ASN A 31 -20.64 11.87 -0.41
C ASN A 31 -19.54 12.61 0.42
N PRO A 32 -18.38 12.95 -0.16
CA PRO A 32 -17.28 13.56 0.59
C PRO A 32 -17.64 14.89 1.25
N LEU A 33 -18.43 15.74 0.59
CA LEU A 33 -18.78 17.07 1.09
C LEU A 33 -19.68 17.00 2.33
N GLU A 34 -20.67 16.13 2.32
CA GLU A 34 -21.56 15.89 3.47
C GLU A 34 -20.76 15.36 4.68
N VAL A 35 -19.80 14.47 4.43
CA VAL A 35 -18.94 13.93 5.50
C VAL A 35 -18.08 15.03 6.14
N VAL A 36 -17.47 15.91 5.33
CA VAL A 36 -16.61 16.98 5.86
C VAL A 36 -17.41 18.11 6.51
N ASN A 37 -18.47 18.56 5.85
CA ASN A 37 -19.17 19.79 6.25
C ASN A 37 -20.27 19.54 7.30
N GLU A 38 -20.91 18.37 7.26
CA GLU A 38 -22.10 18.08 8.06
C GLU A 38 -21.87 16.93 9.05
N GLY A 39 -20.72 16.23 8.98
CA GLY A 39 -20.45 15.04 9.78
C GLY A 39 -21.36 13.86 9.42
N ALA A 40 -21.88 13.83 8.19
CA ALA A 40 -22.75 12.77 7.72
C ALA A 40 -22.03 11.40 7.67
N LYS A 41 -22.81 10.32 7.68
CA LYS A 41 -22.27 8.97 7.53
C LYS A 41 -21.71 8.79 6.09
N PRO A 42 -20.49 8.25 5.92
CA PRO A 42 -19.92 8.04 4.60
C PRO A 42 -20.64 6.92 3.83
N PHE A 43 -20.92 7.18 2.55
CA PHE A 43 -21.47 6.22 1.60
C PHE A 43 -20.39 5.79 0.60
N PHE A 44 -20.24 4.47 0.45
CA PHE A 44 -19.25 3.88 -0.43
C PHE A 44 -19.91 3.06 -1.53
N ARG A 45 -19.32 3.11 -2.72
CA ARG A 45 -19.61 2.20 -3.82
C ARG A 45 -18.41 1.29 -4.04
N GLU A 46 -18.64 -0.02 -4.00
CA GLU A 46 -17.58 -0.98 -4.31
C GLU A 46 -17.21 -0.91 -5.80
N LYS A 47 -15.90 -0.90 -6.08
CA LYS A 47 -15.31 -0.98 -7.42
C LYS A 47 -14.33 -2.14 -7.46
N GLY A 48 -14.65 -3.20 -8.18
CA GLY A 48 -13.77 -4.36 -8.33
C GLY A 48 -14.42 -5.52 -9.08
N PRO A 49 -13.67 -6.63 -9.26
CA PRO A 49 -12.29 -6.79 -8.82
C PRO A 49 -11.28 -6.09 -9.75
N TYR A 50 -10.15 -5.67 -9.18
CA TYR A 50 -8.90 -5.44 -9.90
C TYR A 50 -7.96 -6.62 -9.60
N THR A 51 -7.74 -7.47 -10.59
CA THR A 51 -7.13 -8.78 -10.42
C THR A 51 -5.66 -8.76 -10.85
N TYR A 52 -4.80 -9.32 -10.01
CA TYR A 52 -3.38 -9.53 -10.27
C TYR A 52 -3.05 -11.02 -10.17
N ARG A 53 -2.30 -11.54 -11.14
CA ARG A 53 -1.69 -12.86 -11.03
C ARG A 53 -0.46 -12.76 -10.15
N LEU A 54 -0.42 -13.56 -9.10
CA LEU A 54 0.68 -13.66 -8.16
C LEU A 54 1.63 -14.77 -8.60
N TRP A 55 2.91 -14.42 -8.71
CA TRP A 55 4.00 -15.36 -8.95
C TRP A 55 4.91 -15.40 -7.71
N PRO A 56 4.71 -16.36 -6.81
CA PRO A 56 5.61 -16.57 -5.69
C PRO A 56 6.90 -17.23 -6.18
N LYS A 57 8.05 -16.74 -5.74
CA LYS A 57 9.37 -17.31 -6.03
C LYS A 57 10.16 -17.45 -4.73
N LYS A 58 10.57 -18.69 -4.43
CA LYS A 58 11.43 -19.01 -3.29
C LYS A 58 12.91 -19.00 -3.73
N ILE A 59 13.74 -18.26 -3.01
CA ILE A 59 15.18 -18.10 -3.26
C ILE A 59 15.97 -18.39 -1.98
N ASN A 60 17.27 -18.65 -2.11
CA ASN A 60 18.19 -18.94 -1.01
C ASN A 60 17.67 -20.09 -0.11
N ILE A 61 17.31 -21.21 -0.73
CA ILE A 61 16.74 -22.36 -0.05
C ILE A 61 17.86 -23.20 0.59
N THR A 62 17.79 -23.39 1.91
CA THR A 62 18.74 -24.18 2.69
C THR A 62 17.98 -25.21 3.51
N PHE A 63 18.32 -26.49 3.35
CA PHE A 63 17.81 -27.58 4.19
C PHE A 63 18.73 -27.74 5.39
N ASN A 64 18.16 -27.62 6.60
CA ASN A 64 18.91 -27.67 7.85
C ASN A 64 18.89 -29.08 8.45
N ASN A 65 19.92 -29.41 9.24
CA ASN A 65 20.06 -30.72 9.88
C ASN A 65 19.01 -31.00 10.98
N ASN A 66 18.22 -30.00 11.35
CA ASN A 66 17.14 -30.09 12.35
C ASN A 66 15.75 -30.26 11.71
N ASN A 67 15.67 -30.82 10.49
CA ASN A 67 14.42 -31.01 9.74
C ASN A 67 13.65 -29.71 9.43
N THR A 68 14.35 -28.58 9.32
CA THR A 68 13.75 -27.31 8.89
C THR A 68 14.30 -26.88 7.53
N VAL A 69 13.59 -25.97 6.88
CA VAL A 69 14.01 -25.37 5.60
C VAL A 69 13.98 -23.85 5.76
N THR A 70 15.10 -23.20 5.46
CA THR A 70 15.21 -21.75 5.43
C THR A 70 15.15 -21.27 3.98
N TYR A 71 14.34 -20.25 3.70
CA TYR A 71 14.22 -19.66 2.37
C TYR A 71 13.74 -18.22 2.47
N ARG A 72 13.87 -17.47 1.38
CA ARG A 72 13.24 -16.16 1.20
C ARG A 72 12.21 -16.28 0.08
N GLU A 73 11.01 -15.79 0.32
CA GLU A 73 9.95 -15.74 -0.68
C GLU A 73 9.80 -14.31 -1.23
N THR A 74 9.68 -14.21 -2.54
CA THR A 74 9.45 -12.96 -3.27
C THR A 74 8.19 -13.10 -4.10
N HIS A 75 7.46 -12.01 -4.27
CA HIS A 75 6.16 -12.01 -4.94
C HIS A 75 6.18 -11.02 -6.09
N THR A 76 5.85 -11.49 -7.29
CA THR A 76 5.62 -10.62 -8.45
C THR A 76 4.14 -10.60 -8.78
N TYR A 77 3.59 -9.40 -8.92
CA TYR A 77 2.17 -9.18 -9.20
C TYR A 77 2.01 -8.66 -10.64
N VAL A 78 1.25 -9.39 -11.45
CA VAL A 78 1.01 -9.04 -12.86
C VAL A 78 -0.47 -8.77 -13.07
N PHE A 79 -0.83 -7.53 -13.37
CA PHE A 79 -2.22 -7.12 -13.58
C PHE A 79 -2.89 -7.92 -14.71
N GLN A 80 -4.11 -8.38 -14.46
CA GLN A 80 -4.91 -9.19 -15.38
C GLN A 80 -6.12 -8.38 -15.86
N ARG A 81 -5.97 -7.65 -16.97
CA ARG A 81 -7.02 -6.76 -17.49
C ARG A 81 -8.31 -7.51 -17.82
N ASN A 82 -8.21 -8.71 -18.36
CA ASN A 82 -9.34 -9.59 -18.74
C ASN A 82 -10.13 -10.13 -17.54
N MET A 83 -9.54 -10.14 -16.34
CA MET A 83 -10.18 -10.58 -15.10
C MET A 83 -10.51 -9.41 -14.17
N SER A 84 -10.47 -8.18 -14.68
CA SER A 84 -10.68 -6.96 -13.91
C SER A 84 -11.85 -6.15 -14.47
N VAL A 85 -12.56 -5.44 -13.59
CA VAL A 85 -13.68 -4.57 -14.00
C VAL A 85 -13.22 -3.41 -14.89
N GLY A 86 -12.03 -2.87 -14.63
CA GLY A 86 -11.43 -1.75 -15.34
C GLY A 86 -9.90 -1.84 -15.40
N PRO A 87 -9.23 -0.84 -15.99
CA PRO A 87 -7.77 -0.73 -15.93
C PRO A 87 -7.28 -0.41 -14.51
N SER A 88 -6.01 -0.70 -14.19
CA SER A 88 -5.41 -0.34 -12.90
C SER A 88 -5.25 1.18 -12.70
N THR A 89 -5.42 1.97 -13.77
CA THR A 89 -5.44 3.43 -13.73
C THR A 89 -6.79 4.00 -13.30
N ASP A 90 -7.82 3.17 -13.10
CA ASP A 90 -9.13 3.62 -12.63
C ASP A 90 -9.00 4.33 -11.29
N ARG A 91 -9.60 5.52 -11.22
CA ARG A 91 -9.55 6.38 -10.04
C ARG A 91 -10.76 6.18 -9.14
N PHE A 92 -10.57 6.42 -7.86
CA PHE A 92 -11.61 6.40 -6.85
C PHE A 92 -11.27 7.37 -5.73
N LEU A 93 -12.30 7.87 -5.06
CA LEU A 93 -12.14 8.79 -3.94
C LEU A 93 -12.01 8.01 -2.64
N THR A 94 -10.94 8.28 -1.91
CA THR A 94 -10.65 7.61 -0.63
C THR A 94 -10.04 8.58 0.38
N LEU A 95 -9.82 8.12 1.60
CA LEU A 95 -9.21 8.91 2.67
C LEU A 95 -7.73 9.17 2.35
N ASN A 96 -7.27 10.39 2.62
CA ASN A 96 -5.86 10.75 2.57
C ASN A 96 -5.13 10.15 3.79
N LEU A 97 -4.74 8.89 3.66
CA LEU A 97 -4.08 8.11 4.73
C LEU A 97 -2.72 8.68 5.14
N PRO A 98 -1.87 9.19 4.22
CA PRO A 98 -0.65 9.90 4.61
C PRO A 98 -0.90 11.08 5.54
N LEU A 99 -1.85 11.96 5.20
CA LEU A 99 -2.25 13.09 6.04
C LEU A 99 -2.72 12.61 7.43
N LEU A 100 -3.59 11.60 7.47
CA LEU A 100 -4.10 11.05 8.73
C LEU A 100 -2.98 10.44 9.59
N THR A 101 -2.02 9.76 8.94
CA THR A 101 -0.90 9.14 9.64
C THR A 101 0.01 10.19 10.24
N VAL A 102 0.42 11.20 9.46
CA VAL A 102 1.26 12.32 9.95
C VAL A 102 0.57 13.04 11.10
N THR A 103 -0.71 13.40 10.93
CA THR A 103 -1.47 14.09 11.99
C THR A 103 -1.61 13.24 13.25
N THR A 104 -1.70 11.92 13.14
CA THR A 104 -1.74 11.00 14.29
C THR A 104 -0.38 10.89 14.98
N LEU A 105 0.71 10.80 14.22
CA LEU A 105 2.07 10.70 14.76
C LEU A 105 2.46 11.96 15.54
N ILE A 106 2.22 13.15 14.98
CA ILE A 106 2.58 14.42 15.65
C ILE A 106 1.76 14.71 16.92
N ARG A 107 0.63 14.03 17.15
CA ARG A 107 -0.18 14.26 18.36
C ARG A 107 0.55 13.93 19.65
N LYS A 108 1.54 13.03 19.60
CA LYS A 108 2.34 12.60 20.75
C LYS A 108 3.71 13.29 20.84
N GLU A 109 4.02 14.17 19.89
CA GLU A 109 5.30 14.87 19.81
C GLU A 109 5.31 16.17 20.63
N TYR A 110 6.50 16.74 20.80
CA TYR A 110 6.69 18.02 21.49
C TYR A 110 5.85 19.15 20.85
N PRO A 111 5.35 20.11 21.66
CA PRO A 111 4.51 21.20 21.16
C PRO A 111 5.10 21.96 19.97
N PHE A 112 6.41 22.23 19.98
CA PHE A 112 7.08 22.95 18.90
C PHE A 112 7.04 22.20 17.55
N ILE A 113 7.22 20.87 17.56
CA ILE A 113 7.12 20.03 16.35
C ILE A 113 5.69 20.06 15.82
N LYS A 114 4.71 19.93 16.73
CA LYS A 114 3.29 19.94 16.38
C LYS A 114 2.89 21.26 15.73
N ASP A 115 3.31 22.39 16.28
CA ASP A 115 2.98 23.72 15.75
C ASP A 115 3.68 23.98 14.41
N MET A 116 4.92 23.53 14.25
CA MET A 116 5.65 23.60 12.98
C MET A 116 4.96 22.78 11.87
N VAL A 117 4.59 21.52 12.15
CA VAL A 117 3.90 20.67 11.16
C VAL A 117 2.50 21.20 10.86
N LYS A 118 1.77 21.70 11.86
CA LYS A 118 0.47 22.35 11.63
C LYS A 118 0.57 23.58 10.74
N LEU A 119 1.58 24.42 10.96
CA LEU A 119 1.82 25.61 10.14
C LEU A 119 2.13 25.19 8.69
N MET A 120 2.97 24.17 8.51
CA MET A 120 3.27 23.63 7.18
C MET A 120 2.00 23.14 6.47
N LEU A 121 1.18 22.34 7.15
CA LEU A 121 -0.07 21.80 6.60
C LEU A 121 -1.14 22.88 6.36
N SER A 122 -1.14 23.98 7.11
CA SER A 122 -2.15 25.04 6.98
C SER A 122 -1.86 26.03 5.85
N ILE A 123 -0.59 26.17 5.46
CA ILE A 123 -0.19 27.02 4.33
C ILE A 123 -0.70 26.43 3.01
N GLU A 124 -0.78 25.10 2.91
CA GLU A 124 -1.38 24.43 1.77
C GLU A 124 -2.87 24.16 1.97
N LYS A 125 -3.67 25.04 1.38
CA LYS A 125 -5.12 24.83 1.22
C LYS A 125 -5.50 23.58 0.40
N SER A 126 -4.52 22.88 -0.17
CA SER A 126 -4.71 21.77 -1.10
C SER A 126 -4.81 20.40 -0.42
N TYR A 127 -4.54 20.29 0.89
CA TYR A 127 -4.66 19.02 1.61
C TYR A 127 -6.11 18.73 2.01
N SER A 128 -6.83 18.08 1.11
CA SER A 128 -8.15 17.53 1.39
C SER A 128 -8.05 16.25 2.23
N LEU A 129 -9.00 16.06 3.15
CA LEU A 129 -9.19 14.81 3.90
C LEU A 129 -9.40 13.61 2.99
N PHE A 130 -9.96 13.85 1.80
CA PHE A 130 -10.13 12.86 0.76
C PHE A 130 -9.24 13.14 -0.44
N VAL A 131 -8.68 12.08 -1.02
CA VAL A 131 -7.82 12.13 -2.19
C VAL A 131 -8.41 11.23 -3.27
N ASN A 132 -8.40 11.71 -4.51
CA ASN A 132 -8.76 10.93 -5.67
C ASN A 132 -7.48 10.32 -6.24
N VAL A 133 -7.34 9.00 -6.19
CA VAL A 133 -6.14 8.25 -6.61
C VAL A 133 -6.52 7.07 -7.49
N SER A 134 -5.60 6.64 -8.36
CA SER A 134 -5.78 5.40 -9.10
C SER A 134 -5.57 4.16 -8.23
N VAL A 135 -6.12 3.03 -8.67
CA VAL A 135 -5.91 1.72 -8.05
C VAL A 135 -4.41 1.37 -7.98
N ASP A 136 -3.65 1.62 -9.05
CA ASP A 136 -2.22 1.34 -9.11
C ASP A 136 -1.44 2.19 -8.09
N GLU A 137 -1.71 3.51 -8.07
CA GLU A 137 -1.10 4.45 -7.12
C GLU A 137 -1.39 4.04 -5.66
N PHE A 138 -2.66 3.78 -5.34
CA PHE A 138 -3.09 3.44 -3.98
C PHE A 138 -2.47 2.13 -3.46
N VAL A 139 -2.33 1.15 -4.33
CA VAL A 139 -1.82 -0.18 -3.96
C VAL A 139 -0.29 -0.20 -3.96
N TRP A 140 0.35 0.26 -5.04
CA TRP A 140 1.78 0.05 -5.26
C TRP A 140 2.66 1.22 -4.84
N GLY A 141 2.09 2.41 -4.68
CA GLY A 141 2.85 3.58 -4.29
C GLY A 141 2.54 4.78 -5.18
N TYR A 142 2.40 5.94 -4.56
CA TYR A 142 2.50 7.24 -5.21
C TYR A 142 3.31 8.18 -4.32
N GLN A 143 3.94 9.19 -4.92
CA GLN A 143 4.60 10.25 -4.15
C GLN A 143 3.52 11.16 -3.55
N ASP A 144 3.43 11.19 -2.23
CA ASP A 144 2.42 11.97 -1.54
C ASP A 144 2.93 13.38 -1.22
N PRO A 145 2.17 14.45 -1.52
CA PRO A 145 2.68 15.81 -1.29
C PRO A 145 2.89 16.13 0.20
N VAL A 146 2.09 15.57 1.12
CA VAL A 146 2.30 15.74 2.57
C VAL A 146 3.63 15.10 2.97
N LEU A 147 3.83 13.84 2.57
CA LEU A 147 5.06 13.11 2.92
C LEU A 147 6.30 13.75 2.30
N LYS A 148 6.20 14.31 1.09
CA LYS A 148 7.29 15.04 0.45
C LYS A 148 7.74 16.25 1.27
N GLN A 149 6.81 16.97 1.89
CA GLN A 149 7.17 18.12 2.73
C GLN A 149 7.70 17.72 4.09
N VAL A 150 7.09 16.71 4.71
CA VAL A 150 7.63 16.12 5.93
C VAL A 150 9.07 15.64 5.69
N LYS A 151 9.33 14.97 4.57
CA LYS A 151 10.67 14.58 4.15
C LYS A 151 11.61 15.77 3.99
N ALA A 152 11.18 16.85 3.34
CA ALA A 152 12.01 18.05 3.18
C ALA A 152 12.41 18.66 4.53
N LEU A 153 11.45 18.74 5.47
CA LEU A 153 11.69 19.22 6.82
C LEU A 153 12.64 18.30 7.61
N LEU A 154 12.40 16.98 7.56
CA LEU A 154 13.22 15.99 8.27
C LEU A 154 14.62 15.85 7.68
N SER A 155 14.79 16.07 6.38
CA SER A 155 16.09 16.05 5.71
C SER A 155 17.00 17.18 6.20
N TYR A 156 16.45 18.31 6.65
CA TYR A 156 17.23 19.38 7.31
C TYR A 156 17.89 18.88 8.61
N PHE A 157 17.34 17.85 9.24
CA PHE A 157 17.84 17.23 10.46
C PHE A 157 18.53 15.88 10.23
N ASP A 158 18.88 15.53 8.99
CA ASP A 158 19.47 14.23 8.60
C ASP A 158 18.62 13.00 8.99
N ILE A 159 17.30 13.16 9.12
CA ILE A 159 16.39 12.06 9.43
C ILE A 159 15.87 11.44 8.12
N PRO A 160 16.17 10.16 7.83
CA PRO A 160 15.70 9.52 6.60
C PRO A 160 14.18 9.30 6.66
N PHE A 161 13.48 9.73 5.61
CA PHE A 161 12.03 9.60 5.50
C PHE A 161 11.62 9.31 4.05
N ASP A 162 10.61 8.44 3.86
CA ASP A 162 10.07 8.12 2.54
C ASP A 162 8.88 9.02 2.21
N ASP A 163 8.86 9.55 1.00
CA ASP A 163 7.81 10.44 0.49
C ASP A 163 6.71 9.69 -0.29
N HIS A 164 6.79 8.37 -0.37
CA HIS A 164 5.81 7.56 -1.07
C HIS A 164 4.88 6.82 -0.11
N PHE A 165 3.63 6.66 -0.54
CA PHE A 165 2.63 5.87 0.15
C PHE A 165 1.96 4.88 -0.79
N GLY A 166 1.82 3.63 -0.35
CA GLY A 166 0.99 2.61 -0.98
C GLY A 166 0.87 1.39 -0.05
N PHE A 167 -0.26 0.69 -0.08
CA PHE A 167 -0.52 -0.45 0.82
C PHE A 167 0.49 -1.61 0.66
N PHE A 168 0.98 -1.82 -0.56
CA PHE A 168 1.97 -2.82 -0.93
C PHE A 168 3.22 -2.14 -1.51
N TYR A 169 3.52 -0.91 -1.09
CA TYR A 169 4.71 -0.19 -1.52
C TYR A 169 5.98 -0.98 -1.17
N LYS A 170 6.92 -1.05 -2.13
CA LYS A 170 8.16 -1.87 -2.09
C LYS A 170 7.96 -3.39 -1.97
N VAL A 171 6.72 -3.89 -2.01
CA VAL A 171 6.46 -5.35 -2.05
C VAL A 171 6.62 -5.89 -3.46
N ARG A 172 6.27 -5.08 -4.48
CA ARG A 172 6.41 -5.44 -5.89
C ARG A 172 7.88 -5.39 -6.33
N LYS A 173 8.40 -6.53 -6.77
CA LYS A 173 9.63 -6.63 -7.56
C LYS A 173 9.32 -7.11 -8.97
#